data_AF-A0A7U6QM78-F1
#
_entry.id   AF-A0A7U6QM78-F1
#
_cell.length_a   1.000
_cell.length_b   1.000
_cell.length_c   1.000
_cell.angle_alpha   90.00
_cell.angle_beta   90.00
_cell.angle_gamma   90.00
#
_symmetry.space_group_name_H-M   'P 1'
#
loop_
_entity.id
_entity.type
_entity.pdbx_description
1 polymer ?
#
loop_
_entity_poly.entity_id
_entity_poly.type
_entity_poly.pdbx_seq_one_letter_code
_entity_poly.pdbx_strand_id
1 'polypeptide(L)'
;MVESLVIPLAPQAIAVIEQMQTLTGGHDYVFHNANRRKAPHHDPQAINKVLNDPSMNSMGIGSNYEGRGYKEVHTPHGFRASAKTMLMERLGYDELLTEIQLGHQMLNKYGKAYNRMQAVPERTRMMTDWANYLDNIKVGKFDNVIHASFKQRSQKHG
;
A
#
# COMPACT_ATOMS: atom_id res chain seq x y z
N MET A 1 1.32 6.89 18.72
CA MET A 1 1.00 7.62 17.47
C MET A 1 0.93 9.11 17.78
N VAL A 2 1.20 9.96 16.78
CA VAL A 2 1.17 11.42 16.94
C VAL A 2 -0.26 11.97 17.06
N GLU A 3 -0.42 13.14 17.70
CA GLU A 3 -1.72 13.79 17.95
C GLU A 3 -2.36 14.38 16.69
N SER A 4 -1.54 14.87 15.76
CA SER A 4 -1.95 15.38 14.46
C SER A 4 -0.91 15.00 13.40
N LEU A 5 -1.37 14.58 12.22
CA LEU A 5 -0.53 14.10 11.15
C LEU A 5 -1.02 14.63 9.80
N VAL A 6 -0.13 15.32 9.09
CA VAL A 6 -0.34 15.69 7.69
C VAL A 6 0.20 14.56 6.82
N ILE A 7 -0.67 14.00 5.97
CA ILE A 7 -0.36 12.94 5.01
C ILE A 7 -0.45 13.52 3.59
N PRO A 8 0.68 13.73 2.88
CA PRO A 8 0.63 14.08 1.48
C PRO A 8 0.07 12.92 0.65
N LEU A 9 -0.86 13.21 -0.25
CA LEU A 9 -1.45 12.25 -1.17
C LEU A 9 -0.80 12.38 -2.54
N ALA A 10 -0.41 11.24 -3.11
CA ALA A 10 0.03 11.19 -4.51
C ALA A 10 -1.16 11.43 -5.45
N PRO A 11 -0.93 11.92 -6.69
CA PRO A 11 -1.99 12.10 -7.68
C PRO A 11 -2.86 10.85 -7.89
N GLN A 12 -2.26 9.66 -7.88
CA GLN A 12 -2.97 8.39 -7.99
C GLN A 12 -3.92 8.14 -6.81
N ALA A 13 -3.53 8.51 -5.59
CA ALA A 13 -4.39 8.38 -4.42
C ALA A 13 -5.57 9.36 -4.48
N ILE A 14 -5.33 10.59 -4.96
CA ILE A 14 -6.39 11.58 -5.21
C ILE A 14 -7.37 11.04 -6.24
N ALA A 15 -6.90 10.50 -7.36
CA ALA A 15 -7.76 9.92 -8.39
C ALA A 15 -8.66 8.80 -7.86
N VAL A 16 -8.15 7.93 -6.96
CA VAL A 16 -8.97 6.90 -6.29
C VAL A 16 -10.05 7.52 -5.42
N ILE A 17 -9.74 8.59 -4.68
CA ILE A 17 -10.73 9.29 -3.83
C ILE A 17 -11.78 9.99 -4.69
N GLU A 18 -11.40 10.61 -5.81
CA GLU A 18 -12.32 11.24 -6.76
C GLU A 18 -13.26 10.19 -7.40
N GLN A 19 -12.75 9.00 -7.72
CA GLN A 19 -13.60 7.89 -8.16
C GLN A 19 -14.61 7.50 -7.08
N MET A 20 -14.17 7.42 -5.82
CA MET A 20 -15.07 7.14 -4.69
C MET A 20 -16.13 8.23 -4.50
N GLN A 21 -15.80 9.49 -4.76
CA GLN A 21 -16.76 10.60 -4.68
C GLN A 21 -17.98 10.39 -5.59
N THR A 22 -17.82 9.74 -6.74
CA THR A 22 -18.95 9.40 -7.62
C THR A 22 -19.93 8.39 -7.00
N LEU A 23 -19.45 7.56 -6.06
CA LEU A 23 -20.22 6.51 -5.40
C LEU A 23 -20.78 6.96 -4.04
N THR A 24 -20.01 7.72 -3.27
CA THR A 24 -20.31 8.04 -1.86
C THR A 24 -20.31 9.53 -1.55
N GLY A 25 -20.14 10.42 -2.55
CA GLY A 25 -20.02 11.86 -2.34
C GLY A 25 -21.26 12.55 -1.74
N GLY A 26 -22.42 11.89 -1.75
CA GLY A 26 -23.63 12.34 -1.04
C GLY A 26 -23.66 11.99 0.45
N HIS A 27 -22.56 11.47 1.00
CA HIS A 27 -22.44 11.05 2.39
C HIS A 27 -21.26 11.72 3.08
N ASP A 28 -21.29 11.74 4.41
CA ASP A 28 -20.29 12.43 5.23
C ASP A 28 -18.88 11.81 5.15
N TYR A 29 -18.75 10.55 4.72
CA TYR A 29 -17.50 9.80 4.71
C TYR A 29 -17.19 9.20 3.34
N VAL A 30 -15.92 9.30 2.91
CA VAL A 30 -15.41 8.73 1.65
C VAL A 30 -15.72 7.24 1.55
N PHE A 31 -15.47 6.49 2.62
CA PHE A 31 -15.82 5.08 2.72
C PHE A 31 -17.13 4.93 3.51
N HIS A 32 -18.26 5.29 2.89
CA HIS A 32 -19.58 5.17 3.54
C HIS A 32 -19.97 3.71 3.78
N ASN A 33 -20.68 3.45 4.88
CA ASN A 33 -21.31 2.16 5.18
C ASN A 33 -22.79 2.37 5.49
N ALA A 34 -23.68 1.87 4.62
CA ALA A 34 -25.12 2.01 4.79
C ALA A 34 -25.66 1.37 6.08
N ASN A 35 -24.98 0.34 6.60
CA ASN A 35 -25.35 -0.34 7.84
C ASN A 35 -24.75 0.34 9.09
N ARG A 36 -23.80 1.27 8.92
CA ARG A 36 -23.14 2.00 10.02
C ARG A 36 -23.12 3.51 9.75
N ARG A 37 -24.25 4.09 9.34
CA ARG A 37 -24.37 5.49 8.87
C ARG A 37 -23.84 6.53 9.86
N LYS A 38 -23.91 6.27 11.17
CA LYS A 38 -23.45 7.17 12.24
C LYS A 38 -22.00 6.93 12.70
N ALA A 39 -21.35 5.87 12.21
CA ALA A 39 -19.98 5.56 12.61
C ALA A 39 -18.99 6.40 11.78
N PRO A 40 -17.95 6.98 12.41
CA PRO A 40 -16.98 7.81 11.69
C PRO A 40 -16.02 7.04 10.79
N HIS A 41 -16.02 5.71 10.88
CA HIS A 41 -15.18 4.83 10.07
C HIS A 41 -15.87 3.48 9.88
N HIS A 42 -15.42 2.75 8.85
CA HIS A 42 -15.81 1.35 8.64
C HIS A 42 -15.40 0.47 9.82
N ASP A 43 -16.04 -0.68 9.94
CA ASP A 43 -15.55 -1.73 10.83
C ASP A 43 -14.11 -2.09 10.46
N PRO A 44 -13.13 -2.04 11.39
CA PRO A 44 -11.76 -2.47 11.13
C PRO A 44 -11.65 -3.88 10.53
N GLN A 45 -12.63 -4.76 10.82
CA GLN A 45 -12.69 -6.12 10.29
C GLN A 45 -13.23 -6.17 8.85
N ALA A 46 -13.90 -5.13 8.36
CA ALA A 46 -14.50 -5.12 7.02
C ALA A 46 -13.46 -5.30 5.92
N ILE A 47 -12.31 -4.62 6.02
CA ILE A 47 -11.22 -4.74 5.03
C ILE A 47 -10.64 -6.15 5.05
N ASN A 48 -10.44 -6.72 6.25
CA ASN A 48 -10.01 -8.12 6.37
C ASN A 48 -11.00 -9.08 5.73
N LYS A 49 -12.31 -8.87 5.93
CA LYS A 49 -13.34 -9.71 5.32
C LYS A 49 -13.28 -9.63 3.79
N VAL A 50 -13.16 -8.43 3.22
CA VAL A 50 -13.05 -8.22 1.77
C VAL A 50 -11.82 -8.92 1.20
N LEU A 51 -10.65 -8.79 1.84
CA LEU A 51 -9.42 -9.45 1.37
C LEU A 51 -9.48 -10.98 1.44
N ASN A 52 -10.34 -11.55 2.28
CA ASN A 52 -10.55 -13.00 2.40
C ASN A 52 -11.78 -13.50 1.63
N ASP A 53 -12.52 -12.62 0.96
CA ASP A 53 -13.77 -12.96 0.27
C ASP A 53 -13.48 -13.77 -1.02
N PRO A 54 -14.14 -14.91 -1.26
CA PRO A 54 -13.92 -15.70 -2.47
C PRO A 54 -14.15 -14.92 -3.77
N SER A 55 -15.10 -13.98 -3.81
CA SER A 55 -15.39 -13.18 -5.00
C SER A 55 -14.20 -12.27 -5.37
N MET A 56 -13.58 -11.63 -4.36
CA MET A 56 -12.38 -10.82 -4.51
C MET A 56 -11.18 -11.64 -4.99
N ASN A 57 -11.09 -12.90 -4.55
CA ASN A 57 -9.91 -13.74 -4.76
C ASN A 57 -10.02 -14.67 -5.98
N SER A 58 -11.21 -14.78 -6.58
CA SER A 58 -11.50 -15.68 -7.70
C SER A 58 -10.60 -15.49 -8.92
N MET A 59 -10.15 -14.24 -9.17
CA MET A 59 -9.29 -13.91 -10.30
C MET A 59 -7.79 -14.22 -10.06
N GLY A 60 -7.39 -14.56 -8.83
CA GLY A 60 -5.97 -14.71 -8.47
C GLY A 60 -5.17 -13.40 -8.51
N ILE A 61 -3.91 -13.46 -8.06
CA ILE A 61 -2.95 -12.34 -8.19
C ILE A 61 -1.63 -12.82 -8.82
N GLY A 62 -1.55 -12.80 -10.15
CA GLY A 62 -0.37 -13.30 -10.87
C GLY A 62 -0.26 -14.83 -10.89
N SER A 63 0.68 -15.34 -11.70
CA SER A 63 0.81 -16.77 -12.03
C SER A 63 1.11 -17.67 -10.83
N ASN A 64 1.72 -17.13 -9.77
CA ASN A 64 2.11 -17.90 -8.59
C ASN A 64 1.00 -18.00 -7.53
N TYR A 65 -0.12 -17.31 -7.72
CA TYR A 65 -1.23 -17.24 -6.76
C TYR A 65 -2.59 -17.46 -7.43
N GLU A 66 -2.61 -18.27 -8.50
CA GLU A 66 -3.83 -18.66 -9.21
C GLU A 66 -4.88 -19.22 -8.23
N GLY A 67 -6.09 -18.66 -8.27
CA GLY A 67 -7.21 -19.07 -7.44
C GLY A 67 -7.18 -18.67 -5.96
N ARG A 68 -6.16 -17.92 -5.50
CA ARG A 68 -6.08 -17.48 -4.08
C ARG A 68 -6.20 -15.98 -3.86
N GLY A 69 -5.89 -15.17 -4.87
CA GLY A 69 -5.87 -13.71 -4.72
C GLY A 69 -5.02 -13.28 -3.52
N TYR A 70 -5.52 -12.35 -2.71
CA TYR A 70 -4.89 -11.89 -1.47
C TYR A 70 -5.09 -12.83 -0.27
N LYS A 71 -6.00 -13.80 -0.33
CA LYS A 71 -6.27 -14.71 0.78
C LYS A 71 -5.02 -15.50 1.15
N GLU A 72 -4.64 -15.46 2.43
CA GLU A 72 -3.39 -16.06 2.98
C GLU A 72 -2.09 -15.52 2.37
N VAL A 73 -2.16 -14.59 1.42
CA VAL A 73 -0.99 -13.94 0.80
C VAL A 73 -0.72 -12.60 1.46
N HIS A 74 -1.76 -11.83 1.79
CA HIS A 74 -1.60 -10.49 2.33
C HIS A 74 -2.71 -10.08 3.30
N THR A 75 -2.46 -9.00 4.05
CA THR A 75 -3.39 -8.43 5.02
C THR A 75 -3.34 -6.90 4.94
N PRO A 76 -4.33 -6.17 5.51
CA PRO A 76 -4.30 -4.70 5.53
C PRO A 76 -3.02 -4.16 6.19
N HIS A 77 -2.58 -4.79 7.28
CA HIS A 77 -1.31 -4.43 7.92
C HIS A 77 -0.10 -4.81 7.07
N GLY A 78 -0.18 -5.97 6.39
CA GLY A 78 0.82 -6.41 5.42
C GLY A 78 1.10 -5.34 4.35
N PHE A 79 0.07 -4.73 3.76
CA PHE A 79 0.27 -3.69 2.73
C PHE A 79 1.11 -2.53 3.24
N ARG A 80 0.89 -2.14 4.49
CA ARG A 80 1.65 -1.06 5.14
C ARG A 80 3.09 -1.47 5.43
N ALA A 81 3.31 -2.69 5.92
CA ALA A 81 4.65 -3.22 6.14
C ALA A 81 5.43 -3.32 4.82
N SER A 82 4.81 -3.85 3.76
CA SER A 82 5.39 -3.92 2.42
C SER A 82 5.71 -2.54 1.86
N ALA A 83 4.81 -1.55 2.01
CA ALA A 83 5.09 -0.18 1.58
C ALA A 83 6.32 0.40 2.30
N LYS A 84 6.45 0.21 3.63
CA LYS A 84 7.64 0.64 4.38
C LYS A 84 8.91 0.02 3.82
N THR A 85 8.94 -1.31 3.70
CA THR A 85 10.11 -2.04 3.19
C THR A 85 10.49 -1.57 1.79
N MET A 86 9.53 -1.44 0.88
CA MET A 86 9.80 -1.07 -0.51
C MET A 86 10.25 0.39 -0.65
N LEU A 87 9.68 1.32 0.13
CA LEU A 87 10.13 2.70 0.18
C LEU A 87 11.62 2.79 0.57
N MET A 88 12.05 1.98 1.52
CA MET A 88 13.45 1.97 1.99
C MET A 88 14.36 1.19 1.04
N GLU A 89 14.03 -0.05 0.73
CA GLU A 89 14.93 -0.98 0.02
C GLU A 89 14.95 -0.78 -1.49
N ARG A 90 13.84 -0.34 -2.10
CA ARG A 90 13.75 -0.14 -3.56
C ARG A 90 13.89 1.29 -3.97
N LEU A 91 13.27 2.20 -3.22
CA LEU A 91 13.28 3.63 -3.55
C LEU A 91 14.34 4.41 -2.76
N GLY A 92 15.03 3.78 -1.81
CA GLY A 92 16.19 4.36 -1.13
C GLY A 92 15.83 5.49 -0.14
N TYR A 93 14.57 5.58 0.29
CA TYR A 93 14.14 6.62 1.22
C TYR A 93 14.59 6.34 2.65
N ASP A 94 14.93 7.44 3.36
CA ASP A 94 15.38 7.39 4.75
C ASP A 94 14.29 6.87 5.70
N GLU A 95 14.70 6.10 6.71
CA GLU A 95 13.80 5.57 7.74
C GLU A 95 13.02 6.69 8.44
N LEU A 96 13.64 7.85 8.69
CA LEU A 96 13.00 9.00 9.31
C LEU A 96 11.75 9.44 8.53
N LEU A 97 11.87 9.58 7.21
CA LEU A 97 10.77 10.03 6.35
C LEU A 97 9.64 9.00 6.31
N THR A 98 10.00 7.72 6.20
CA THR A 98 9.01 6.63 6.16
C THR A 98 8.26 6.50 7.48
N GLU A 99 8.94 6.57 8.62
CA GLU A 99 8.31 6.51 9.94
C GLU A 99 7.42 7.73 10.24
N ILE A 100 7.83 8.94 9.84
CA ILE A 100 6.96 10.14 9.93
C ILE A 100 5.72 9.93 9.06
N GLN A 101 5.86 9.41 7.84
CA GLN A 101 4.73 9.14 6.96
C GLN A 101 3.78 8.09 7.53
N LEU A 102 4.31 7.13 8.28
CA LEU A 102 3.54 6.14 9.00
C LEU A 102 2.91 6.74 10.29
N GLY A 103 3.28 7.95 10.73
CA GLY A 103 2.74 8.54 11.97
C GLY A 103 3.22 7.83 13.23
N HIS A 104 4.32 7.08 13.12
CA HIS A 104 4.97 6.45 14.25
C HIS A 104 5.70 7.51 15.09
N GLN A 105 5.76 7.29 16.39
CA GLN A 105 6.60 8.11 17.27
C GLN A 105 8.01 7.55 17.23
N MET A 106 8.99 8.42 16.94
CA MET A 106 10.40 8.06 16.99
C MET A 106 10.81 7.74 18.44
N LEU A 107 11.25 6.50 18.69
CA LEU A 107 11.73 6.06 20.00
C LEU A 107 13.24 6.29 20.21
N ASN A 108 13.97 6.80 19.21
CA ASN A 108 15.43 6.90 19.25
C ASN A 108 15.97 8.15 19.96
N LYS A 109 17.30 8.24 20.11
CA LYS A 109 18.06 9.29 20.83
C LYS A 109 17.80 10.73 20.38
N TYR A 110 17.05 10.93 19.29
CA TYR A 110 16.70 12.23 18.75
C TYR A 110 15.22 12.61 18.97
N GLY A 111 14.48 11.80 19.74
CA GLY A 111 13.01 11.80 19.82
C GLY A 111 12.34 13.12 20.19
N LYS A 112 13.01 14.08 20.85
CA LYS A 112 12.42 15.43 21.05
C LYS A 112 12.71 16.42 19.92
N ALA A 113 13.84 16.29 19.22
CA ALA A 113 14.25 17.24 18.20
C ALA A 113 13.50 17.04 16.87
N TYR A 114 13.26 15.78 16.47
CA TYR A 114 12.58 15.47 15.20
C TYR A 114 11.06 15.32 15.32
N ASN A 115 10.47 15.29 16.51
CA ASN A 115 9.00 15.21 16.65
C ASN A 115 8.26 16.42 16.05
N ARG A 116 8.95 17.52 15.72
CA ARG A 116 8.40 18.67 14.98
C ARG A 116 8.65 18.62 13.48
N MET A 117 9.50 17.71 13.01
CA MET A 117 9.83 17.61 11.59
C MET A 117 8.65 17.00 10.84
N GLN A 118 8.02 17.80 9.99
CA GLN A 118 6.96 17.31 9.12
C GLN A 118 7.47 16.88 7.75
N ALA A 119 8.59 17.45 7.26
CA ALA A 119 9.21 17.11 5.97
C ALA A 119 8.19 16.94 4.82
N VAL A 120 7.19 17.83 4.75
CA VAL A 120 6.07 17.68 3.81
C VAL A 120 6.55 17.66 2.35
N PRO A 121 7.47 18.52 1.89
CA PRO A 121 7.98 18.45 0.52
C PRO A 121 8.65 17.11 0.20
N GLU A 122 9.49 16.60 1.11
CA GLU A 122 10.19 15.32 0.97
C GLU A 122 9.19 14.16 0.93
N ARG A 123 8.23 14.14 1.85
CA ARG A 123 7.20 13.09 1.90
C ARG A 123 6.25 13.17 0.71
N THR A 124 6.02 14.35 0.15
CA THR A 124 5.23 14.51 -1.08
C THR A 124 5.94 13.87 -2.26
N ARG A 125 7.26 14.11 -2.42
CA ARG A 125 8.07 13.43 -3.44
C ARG A 125 8.08 11.92 -3.21
N MET A 126 8.32 11.49 -1.97
CA MET A 126 8.32 10.08 -1.58
C MET A 126 7.02 9.35 -1.94
N MET A 127 5.87 9.92 -1.60
CA MET A 127 4.58 9.30 -1.91
C MET A 127 4.28 9.31 -3.42
N THR A 128 4.74 10.33 -4.14
CA THR A 128 4.61 10.40 -5.61
C THR A 128 5.45 9.32 -6.28
N ASP A 129 6.72 9.16 -5.87
CA ASP A 129 7.61 8.12 -6.39
C ASP A 129 7.11 6.71 -6.07
N TRP A 130 6.58 6.50 -4.87
CA TRP A 130 5.92 5.26 -4.49
C TRP A 130 4.76 4.92 -5.43
N ALA A 131 3.89 5.88 -5.70
CA ALA A 131 2.76 5.66 -6.60
C ALA A 131 3.22 5.38 -8.04
N ASN A 132 4.22 6.12 -8.53
CA ASN A 132 4.82 5.88 -9.84
C ASN A 132 5.49 4.50 -9.94
N TYR A 133 6.15 4.05 -8.86
CA TYR A 133 6.73 2.71 -8.77
C TYR A 133 5.66 1.62 -8.86
N LEU A 134 4.52 1.77 -8.17
CA LEU A 134 3.39 0.85 -8.28
C LEU A 134 2.79 0.82 -9.70
N ASP A 135 2.65 1.98 -10.36
CA ASP A 135 2.18 2.05 -11.74
C ASP A 135 3.15 1.35 -12.70
N ASN A 136 4.47 1.49 -12.50
CA ASN A 136 5.48 0.77 -13.26
C ASN A 136 5.36 -0.75 -13.08
N ILE A 137 5.20 -1.24 -11.84
CA ILE A 137 4.96 -2.66 -11.58
C ILE A 137 3.70 -3.14 -12.31
N LYS A 138 2.60 -2.37 -12.24
CA LYS A 138 1.33 -2.72 -12.86
C LYS A 138 1.43 -2.92 -14.37
N VAL A 139 2.29 -2.16 -15.06
CA VAL A 139 2.53 -2.30 -16.50
C VAL A 139 3.71 -3.22 -16.84
N GLY A 140 4.25 -3.96 -15.86
CA GLY A 140 5.34 -4.90 -16.07
C GLY A 140 6.72 -4.26 -16.27
N LYS A 141 6.88 -2.98 -15.89
CA LYS A 141 8.19 -2.31 -15.86
C LYS A 141 8.86 -2.60 -14.52
N PHE A 142 9.59 -3.71 -14.48
CA PHE A 142 10.47 -4.05 -13.37
C PHE A 142 11.86 -3.44 -13.60
N ASP A 143 12.69 -3.44 -12.55
CA ASP A 143 14.13 -3.18 -12.65
C ASP A 143 14.77 -4.03 -13.77
N ASN A 144 16.02 -3.72 -14.17
CA ASN A 144 16.80 -4.51 -15.15
C ASN A 144 17.20 -5.92 -14.64
N VAL A 145 16.40 -6.54 -13.79
CA VAL A 145 16.62 -7.88 -13.23
C VAL A 145 15.96 -8.90 -14.14
N ILE A 146 16.78 -9.65 -14.87
CA ILE A 146 16.32 -10.76 -15.71
C ILE A 146 16.07 -11.98 -14.81
N HIS A 147 14.80 -12.31 -14.60
CA HIS A 147 14.42 -13.57 -13.97
C HIS A 147 14.48 -14.70 -15.01
N ALA A 148 15.65 -15.34 -15.14
CA ALA A 148 15.79 -16.52 -16.00
C ALA A 148 15.16 -17.76 -15.35
N SER A 149 14.25 -18.43 -16.06
CA SER A 149 13.67 -19.71 -15.64
C SER A 149 14.42 -20.87 -16.30
N PHE A 150 15.31 -21.52 -15.56
CA PHE A 150 16.05 -22.69 -16.03
C PHE A 150 15.28 -23.98 -15.74
N LYS A 151 14.11 -24.18 -16.39
CA LYS A 151 13.52 -25.52 -16.44
C LYS A 151 14.42 -26.40 -17.30
N GLN A 152 15.18 -27.31 -16.66
CA GLN A 152 16.00 -28.31 -17.34
C GLN A 152 15.16 -29.09 -18.34
N ARG A 153 15.53 -29.02 -19.63
CA ARG A 153 15.10 -30.01 -20.62
C ARG A 153 15.74 -31.34 -20.21
N SER A 154 14.96 -32.24 -19.62
CA SER A 154 15.37 -33.64 -19.52
C SER A 154 15.44 -34.20 -20.94
N GLN A 155 16.65 -34.27 -21.49
CA GLN A 155 16.91 -35.03 -22.71
C GLN A 155 16.72 -36.51 -22.37
N LYS A 156 15.57 -37.08 -22.77
CA LYS A 156 15.45 -38.53 -22.92
C LYS A 156 16.45 -38.97 -24.00
N HIS A 157 17.56 -39.56 -23.59
CA HIS A 157 18.35 -40.42 -24.48
C HIS A 157 17.62 -41.76 -24.57
N GLY A 158 17.31 -42.17 -25.79
CA GLY A 158 16.79 -43.49 -26.12
C GLY A 158 17.87 -44.56 -26.09
#